data_AF-A0A968V6N4-F1
#
_entry.id   AF-A0A968V6N4-F1
#
_cell.length_a   1.000
_cell.length_b   1.000
_cell.length_c   1.000
_cell.angle_alpha   90.00
_cell.angle_beta   90.00
_cell.angle_gamma   90.00
#
_symmetry.space_group_name_H-M   'P 1'
#
loop_
_entity.id
_entity.type
_entity.pdbx_description
1 polymer ?
#
loop_
_entity_poly.entity_id
_entity_poly.type
_entity_poly.pdbx_seq_one_letter_code
_entity_poly.pdbx_strand_id
1 'polypeptide(L)' 'MADKPNFQQMSRQDLRAYVLTHREDDEALRIYMDRLRAEPGIIRHRGGLNDADFLQLEQFLARQLPDRSP' A
#
# COMPACT_ATOMS: atom_id res chain seq x y z
N MET A 1 7.11 26.70 14.29
CA MET A 1 6.86 26.07 12.99
C MET A 1 7.41 24.66 13.06
N ALA A 2 6.62 23.62 12.76
CA ALA A 2 7.16 22.26 12.68
C ALA A 2 7.97 22.15 11.38
N ASP A 3 9.26 21.87 11.51
CA ASP A 3 10.13 21.57 10.37
C ASP A 3 9.67 20.24 9.77
N LYS A 4 9.20 20.26 8.52
CA LYS A 4 8.78 19.04 7.83
C LYS A 4 10.02 18.19 7.56
N PRO A 5 10.04 16.92 7.98
CA PRO A 5 11.18 16.05 7.72
C PRO A 5 11.34 15.82 6.20
N ASN A 6 12.60 15.67 5.77
CA ASN A 6 12.91 15.48 4.37
C ASN A 6 12.64 14.03 3.93
N PHE A 7 11.40 13.76 3.52
CA PHE A 7 10.91 12.42 3.18
C PHE A 7 11.72 11.72 2.08
N GLN A 8 12.38 12.49 1.21
CA GLN A 8 13.26 11.96 0.16
C GLN A 8 14.56 11.36 0.71
N GLN A 9 15.02 11.78 1.88
CA GLN A 9 16.25 11.30 2.51
C GLN A 9 16.00 10.18 3.54
N MET A 10 14.76 10.02 4.01
CA MET A 10 14.39 8.96 4.95
C MET A 10 14.52 7.56 4.32
N SER A 11 14.77 6.52 5.12
CA SER A 11 14.63 5.14 4.63
C SER A 11 13.16 4.80 4.42
N ARG A 12 12.87 3.74 3.65
CA ARG A 12 11.49 3.25 3.46
C ARG A 12 10.80 2.90 4.79
N GLN A 13 11.54 2.31 5.75
CA GLN A 13 10.99 1.99 7.07
C GLN A 13 10.60 3.23 7.87
N ASP A 14 11.46 4.25 7.88
CA ASP A 14 11.20 5.50 8.59
C ASP A 14 10.02 6.25 7.97
N LEU A 15 9.97 6.32 6.64
CA LEU A 15 8.86 6.94 5.93
C LEU A 15 7.54 6.19 6.18
N ARG A 16 7.58 4.85 6.25
CA ARG A 16 6.41 4.04 6.61
C ARG A 16 5.94 4.35 8.03
N ALA A 17 6.84 4.42 9.01
CA ALA A 17 6.50 4.74 10.39
C ALA A 17 5.90 6.15 10.50
N TYR A 18 6.45 7.12 9.77
CA TYR A 18 5.92 8.47 9.69
C TYR A 18 4.51 8.51 9.09
N VAL A 19 4.29 7.90 7.92
CA VAL A 19 2.96 7.87 7.27
C VAL A 19 1.91 7.16 8.14
N LEU A 20 2.30 6.13 8.90
CA LEU A 20 1.38 5.44 9.82
C LEU A 20 0.94 6.32 10.99
N THR A 21 1.81 7.23 11.44
CA THR A 21 1.55 8.17 12.54
C THR A 21 0.92 9.49 12.06
N HIS A 22 1.14 9.87 10.80
CA HIS A 22 0.68 11.11 10.18
C HIS A 22 -0.11 10.77 8.90
N ARG A 23 -1.26 10.12 9.07
CA ARG A 23 -2.06 9.63 7.94
C ARG A 23 -2.70 10.75 7.12
N GLU A 24 -2.84 11.93 7.71
CA GLU A 24 -3.32 13.15 7.03
C GLU A 24 -2.24 13.86 6.19
N ASP A 25 -0.97 13.44 6.28
CA ASP A 25 0.12 14.05 5.51
C ASP A 25 0.19 13.44 4.09
N ASP A 26 -0.60 14.00 3.18
CA ASP A 26 -0.69 13.58 1.78
C ASP A 26 0.68 13.58 1.08
N GLU A 27 1.59 14.47 1.46
CA GLU A 27 2.93 14.56 0.88
C GLU A 27 3.77 13.34 1.26
N ALA A 28 3.78 12.99 2.56
CA ALA A 28 4.47 11.79 3.05
C ALA A 28 3.88 10.52 2.42
N LEU A 29 2.55 10.43 2.33
CA LEU A 29 1.86 9.30 1.70
C LEU A 29 2.24 9.18 0.22
N ARG A 30 2.24 10.28 -0.53
CA ARG A 30 2.56 10.29 -1.96
C ARG A 30 4.00 9.84 -2.21
N ILE A 31 4.96 10.32 -1.43
CA ILE A 31 6.38 9.92 -1.55
C ILE A 31 6.55 8.44 -1.19
N TYR A 32 5.83 7.95 -0.17
CA TYR A 32 5.86 6.54 0.19
C TYR A 32 5.33 5.64 -0.94
N MET A 33 4.20 6.03 -1.54
CA MET A 33 3.61 5.31 -2.67
C MET A 33 4.50 5.35 -3.91
N ASP A 34 5.17 6.48 -4.20
CA ASP A 34 6.11 6.59 -5.31
C ASP A 34 7.34 5.68 -5.14
N ARG A 35 7.88 5.59 -3.92
CA ARG A 35 8.97 4.65 -3.60
C ARG A 35 8.54 3.19 -3.73
N LEU A 36 7.34 2.84 -3.25
CA LEU A 36 6.77 1.52 -3.50
C LEU A 36 6.54 1.29 -5.01
N ARG A 37 6.32 2.35 -5.78
CA ARG A 37 6.21 2.28 -7.25
C ARG A 37 7.54 2.03 -7.95
N ALA A 38 8.64 2.51 -7.40
CA ALA A 38 9.98 2.33 -7.94
C ALA A 38 10.62 0.98 -7.53
N GLU A 39 10.16 0.36 -6.44
CA GLU A 39 10.80 -0.85 -5.91
C GLU A 39 10.50 -2.11 -6.75
N PRO A 40 11.54 -2.80 -7.29
CA PRO A 40 11.37 -4.03 -8.04
C PRO A 40 10.99 -5.19 -7.08
N GLY A 41 9.95 -5.94 -7.41
CA GLY A 41 9.46 -7.07 -6.61
C GLY A 41 8.12 -6.82 -5.91
N ILE A 42 7.60 -5.58 -5.93
CA ILE A 42 6.22 -5.31 -5.53
C ILE A 42 5.29 -5.80 -6.65
N ILE A 43 4.68 -6.98 -6.47
CA ILE A 43 3.60 -7.46 -7.32
C ILE A 43 2.41 -6.52 -7.13
N ARG A 44 2.22 -5.63 -8.10
CA ARG A 44 1.03 -4.80 -8.16
C ARG A 44 -0.03 -5.57 -8.90
N HIS A 45 -1.00 -6.07 -8.17
CA HIS A 45 -2.25 -6.42 -8.79
C HIS A 45 -2.88 -5.12 -9.25
N ARG A 46 -2.90 -4.91 -10.56
CA ARG A 46 -3.67 -3.81 -11.16
C ARG A 46 -5.14 -4.23 -11.11
N GLY A 47 -5.67 -4.43 -9.90
CA GLY A 47 -7.09 -4.57 -9.67
C GLY A 47 -7.72 -3.23 -10.02
N GLY A 48 -8.36 -3.15 -11.18
CA GLY A 48 -9.25 -2.04 -11.47
C GLY A 48 -10.28 -1.90 -10.34
N LEU A 49 -10.79 -0.68 -10.14
CA LEU A 49 -11.98 -0.44 -9.32
C LEU A 49 -13.25 -0.89 -10.08
N ASN A 50 -13.17 -1.99 -10.82
CA ASN A 50 -14.23 -2.47 -11.70
C ASN A 50 -14.68 -3.86 -11.28
N ASP A 51 -15.92 -4.21 -11.58
CA ASP A 51 -16.56 -5.44 -11.08
C ASP A 51 -15.78 -6.71 -11.45
N ALA A 52 -15.14 -6.73 -12.62
CA ALA A 52 -14.34 -7.87 -13.08
C ALA A 52 -13.12 -8.15 -12.18
N ASP A 53 -12.46 -7.10 -11.68
CA ASP A 53 -11.32 -7.23 -10.78
C ASP A 53 -11.75 -7.66 -9.38
N PHE A 54 -12.91 -7.18 -8.92
CA PHE A 54 -13.53 -7.63 -7.67
C PHE A 54 -13.92 -9.11 -7.72
N LEU A 55 -14.50 -9.57 -8.83
CA LEU A 55 -14.81 -11.00 -9.05
C LEU A 55 -13.54 -11.85 -9.08
N GLN A 56 -12.45 -11.33 -9.62
CA GLN A 56 -11.17 -12.04 -9.63
C GLN A 56 -10.56 -12.13 -8.21
N LEU A 57 -10.70 -11.08 -7.40
CA LEU A 57 -10.32 -11.09 -5.98
C LEU A 57 -11.17 -12.07 -5.18
N GLU A 58 -12.48 -12.06 -5.36
CA GLU A 58 -13.41 -12.99 -4.68
C GLU A 58 -13.06 -14.45 -4.99
N GLN A 59 -12.80 -14.77 -6.26
CA GLN A 59 -12.36 -16.11 -6.67
C GLN A 59 -10.99 -16.50 -6.08
N PHE A 60 -10.07 -15.55 -5.93
CA PHE A 60 -8.78 -15.81 -5.29
C PHE A 60 -8.94 -16.11 -3.79
N LEU A 61 -9.76 -15.33 -3.08
CA LEU A 61 -10.05 -15.53 -1.66
C LEU A 61 -10.77 -16.86 -1.41
N ALA A 62 -11.77 -17.21 -2.23
CA ALA A 62 -12.47 -18.48 -2.17
C ALA A 62 -11.55 -19.69 -2.37
N ARG A 63 -10.47 -19.54 -3.17
CA ARG A 63 -9.45 -20.58 -3.34
C ARG A 63 -8.48 -20.71 -2.16
N GLN A 64 -8.22 -19.61 -1.46
CA GLN A 64 -7.24 -19.56 -0.36
C GLN A 64 -7.85 -19.96 1.00
N LEU A 65 -9.17 -19.88 1.15
CA LEU A 65 -9.91 -20.30 2.34
C LEU A 65 -10.87 -21.44 1.98
N PRO A 66 -10.40 -22.69 1.89
CA PRO A 66 -11.30 -23.83 1.85
C PRO A 66 -11.94 -23.90 3.24
N ASP A 67 -13.22 -23.54 3.29
CA ASP A 67 -14.21 -23.95 4.29
C ASP A 67 -13.61 -24.43 5.63
N ARG A 68 -13.33 -23.49 6.53
CA ARG A 68 -13.22 -23.83 7.95
C ARG A 68 -14.64 -23.81 8.54
N SER A 69 -15.47 -24.77 8.11
CA SER A 69 -16.71 -25.05 8.84
C SER A 69 -16.36 -25.56 10.25
N PRO A 70 -16.98 -25.03 11.31
CA PRO A 70 -16.98 -25.67 12.63
C PRO A 70 -17.80 -26.96 12.64
#